data_AF-A0A660W885-F1
#
_entry.id   AF-A0A660W885-F1
#
_cell.length_a   1.000
_cell.length_b   1.000
_cell.length_c   1.000
_cell.angle_alpha   90.00
_cell.angle_beta   90.00
_cell.angle_gamma   90.00
#
_symmetry.space_group_name_H-M   'P 1'
#
loop_
_entity.id
_entity.type
_entity.pdbx_description
1 polymer ?
#
loop_
_entity_poly.entity_id
_entity_poly.type
_entity_poly.pdbx_seq_one_letter_code
_entity_poly.pdbx_strand_id
1 'polypeptide(L)'
;MELIRKIKQTEAQAQEIIEQAKVRASEQAEKGRRSRLETLASAERDRKRAIEAAVAAAHSDGLSEIEKLKAQAEKDRRKLNDEVADKIATAAAKVMDYLKG
;
A
#
# COMPACT_ATOMS: atom_id res chain seq x y z
N MET A 1 -71.93 24.10 -3.64
CA MET A 1 -71.11 23.26 -4.56
C MET A 1 -69.67 23.76 -4.71
N GLU A 2 -69.39 25.05 -4.60
CA GLU A 2 -68.04 25.65 -4.63
C GLU A 2 -67.02 25.01 -3.66
N LEU A 3 -67.43 24.76 -2.40
CA LEU A 3 -66.54 24.22 -1.37
C LEU A 3 -66.05 22.79 -1.69
N ILE A 4 -66.94 21.93 -2.18
CA ILE A 4 -66.63 20.54 -2.55
C ILE A 4 -65.66 20.52 -3.75
N ARG A 5 -65.84 21.43 -4.71
CA ARG A 5 -64.93 21.55 -5.86
C ARG A 5 -63.54 21.99 -5.42
N LYS A 6 -63.44 22.96 -4.50
CA LYS A 6 -62.16 23.37 -3.90
C LYS A 6 -61.49 22.21 -3.17
N ILE A 7 -62.20 21.48 -2.31
CA ILE A 7 -61.65 20.33 -1.57
C ILE A 7 -61.04 19.30 -2.52
N LYS A 8 -61.76 18.90 -3.58
CA LYS A 8 -61.24 17.95 -4.57
C LYS A 8 -59.98 18.44 -5.29
N GLN A 9 -59.91 19.74 -5.56
CA GLN A 9 -58.74 20.34 -6.21
C GLN A 9 -57.53 20.34 -5.28
N THR A 10 -57.72 20.64 -3.99
CA THR A 10 -56.66 20.56 -2.99
C THR A 10 -56.20 19.11 -2.74
N GLU A 11 -57.11 18.13 -2.75
CA GLU A 11 -56.77 16.70 -2.63
C GLU A 11 -55.89 16.24 -3.79
N ALA A 12 -56.24 16.61 -5.02
CA ALA A 12 -55.43 16.29 -6.20
C ALA A 12 -54.04 16.93 -6.13
N GLN A 13 -53.95 18.20 -5.71
CA GLN A 13 -52.67 18.89 -5.51
C GLN A 13 -51.83 18.24 -4.40
N ALA A 14 -52.46 17.84 -3.28
CA ALA A 14 -51.78 17.16 -2.19
C ALA A 14 -51.24 15.79 -2.64
N GLN A 15 -52.01 15.02 -3.41
CA GLN A 15 -51.56 13.76 -4.00
C GLN A 15 -50.39 13.95 -4.96
N GLU A 16 -50.44 14.98 -5.81
CA GLU A 16 -49.33 15.30 -6.71
C GLU A 16 -48.06 15.67 -5.94
N ILE A 17 -48.17 16.50 -4.89
CA ILE A 17 -47.04 16.85 -4.03
C ILE A 17 -46.44 15.60 -3.36
N ILE A 18 -47.28 14.70 -2.85
CA ILE A 18 -46.83 13.46 -2.21
C ILE A 18 -46.09 12.58 -3.23
N GLU A 19 -46.60 12.46 -4.45
CA GLU A 19 -45.97 11.62 -5.47
C GLU A 19 -44.63 12.21 -5.93
N GLN A 20 -44.57 13.53 -6.14
CA GLN A 20 -43.31 14.22 -6.42
C GLN A 20 -42.29 14.05 -5.27
N ALA A 21 -42.75 14.09 -4.01
CA ALA A 21 -41.88 13.90 -2.85
C ALA A 21 -41.32 12.47 -2.80
N LYS A 22 -42.12 11.45 -3.12
CA LYS A 22 -41.64 10.05 -3.20
C LYS A 22 -40.58 9.88 -4.27
N VAL A 23 -40.80 10.45 -5.46
CA VAL A 23 -39.84 10.39 -6.57
C VAL A 23 -38.51 11.03 -6.15
N ARG A 24 -38.56 12.26 -5.60
CA ARG A 24 -37.36 12.96 -5.12
C ARG A 24 -36.62 12.19 -4.02
N ALA A 25 -37.36 11.57 -3.10
CA ALA A 25 -36.76 10.76 -2.04
C ALA A 25 -36.03 9.52 -2.61
N SER A 26 -36.63 8.85 -3.59
CA SER A 26 -36.01 7.71 -4.29
C SER A 26 -34.75 8.14 -5.05
N GLU A 27 -34.82 9.22 -5.83
CA GLU A 27 -33.69 9.77 -6.58
C GLU A 27 -32.52 10.15 -5.67
N GLN A 28 -32.82 10.81 -4.55
CA GLN A 28 -31.79 11.18 -3.56
C GLN A 28 -31.16 9.95 -2.91
N ALA A 29 -31.95 8.91 -2.62
CA ALA A 29 -31.44 7.66 -2.08
C ALA A 29 -30.54 6.91 -3.08
N GLU A 30 -30.90 6.90 -4.36
CA GLU A 30 -30.08 6.34 -5.44
C GLU A 30 -28.78 7.12 -5.65
N LYS A 31 -28.86 8.46 -5.66
CA LYS A 31 -27.67 9.32 -5.75
C LYS A 31 -26.71 9.07 -4.59
N GLY A 32 -27.24 8.97 -3.37
CA GLY A 32 -26.45 8.63 -2.18
C GLY A 32 -25.80 7.25 -2.28
N ARG A 33 -26.51 6.25 -2.81
CA ARG A 33 -25.95 4.91 -3.06
C ARG A 33 -24.81 4.95 -4.09
N ARG A 34 -25.01 5.61 -5.23
CA ARG A 34 -23.97 5.74 -6.27
C ARG A 34 -22.72 6.46 -5.75
N SER A 35 -22.90 7.58 -5.07
CA SER A 35 -21.77 8.34 -4.49
C SER A 35 -20.97 7.51 -3.48
N ARG A 36 -21.64 6.70 -2.64
CA ARG A 36 -20.94 5.77 -1.73
C ARG A 36 -20.16 4.71 -2.49
N LEU A 37 -20.75 4.10 -3.52
CA LEU A 37 -20.06 3.10 -4.34
C LEU A 37 -18.84 3.68 -5.05
N GLU A 38 -18.96 4.87 -5.62
CA GLU A 38 -17.85 5.57 -6.27
C GLU A 38 -16.73 5.89 -5.29
N THR A 39 -17.08 6.36 -4.09
CA THR A 39 -16.11 6.66 -3.03
C THR A 39 -15.36 5.39 -2.59
N LEU A 40 -16.08 4.30 -2.37
CA LEU A 40 -15.48 3.01 -2.01
C LEU A 40 -14.57 2.49 -3.13
N ALA A 41 -15.02 2.55 -4.39
CA ALA A 41 -14.22 2.12 -5.53
C ALA A 41 -12.98 3.00 -5.75
N SER A 42 -13.05 4.30 -5.44
CA SER A 42 -11.86 5.16 -5.44
C SER A 42 -10.90 4.78 -4.32
N ALA A 43 -11.40 4.65 -3.09
CA ALA A 43 -10.59 4.28 -1.94
C ALA A 43 -9.90 2.91 -2.11
N GLU A 44 -10.58 1.94 -2.73
CA GLU A 44 -9.96 0.65 -3.06
C GLU A 44 -8.86 0.76 -4.12
N ARG A 45 -9.05 1.59 -5.16
CA ARG A 45 -8.01 1.84 -6.16
C ARG A 45 -6.79 2.54 -5.54
N ASP A 46 -7.03 3.55 -4.71
CA ASP A 46 -5.98 4.28 -4.01
C ASP A 46 -5.23 3.36 -3.05
N ARG A 47 -5.94 2.49 -2.32
CA ARG A 47 -5.33 1.47 -1.46
C ARG A 47 -4.44 0.52 -2.25
N LYS A 48 -4.92 -0.01 -3.39
CA LYS A 48 -4.13 -0.90 -4.25
C LYS A 48 -2.86 -0.22 -4.74
N ARG A 49 -2.98 1.01 -5.24
CA ARG A 49 -1.84 1.81 -5.71
C ARG A 49 -0.82 2.08 -4.60
N ALA A 50 -1.28 2.40 -3.40
CA ALA A 50 -0.40 2.61 -2.25
C ALA A 50 0.34 1.32 -1.85
N ILE A 51 -0.32 0.16 -1.89
CA ILE A 51 0.30 -1.13 -1.64
C ILE A 51 1.37 -1.44 -2.70
N GLU A 52 1.05 -1.28 -3.98
CA GLU A 52 2.00 -1.51 -5.07
C GLU A 52 3.24 -0.61 -4.95
N ALA A 53 3.04 0.67 -4.63
CA ALA A 53 4.13 1.61 -4.40
C ALA A 53 4.98 1.20 -3.18
N ALA A 54 4.37 0.78 -2.08
CA ALA A 54 5.08 0.32 -0.89
C ALA A 54 5.88 -0.95 -1.16
N VAL A 55 5.34 -1.90 -1.93
CA VAL A 55 6.05 -3.12 -2.34
C VAL A 55 7.25 -2.78 -3.23
N ALA A 56 7.08 -1.88 -4.20
CA ALA A 56 8.18 -1.44 -5.06
C ALA A 56 9.30 -0.74 -4.28
N ALA A 57 8.94 0.13 -3.33
CA ALA A 57 9.89 0.80 -2.45
C ALA A 57 10.65 -0.22 -1.58
N ALA A 58 9.93 -1.13 -0.90
CA ALA A 58 10.54 -2.17 -0.08
C ALA A 58 11.49 -3.08 -0.87
N HIS A 59 11.13 -3.42 -2.12
CA HIS A 59 12.00 -4.19 -3.00
C HIS A 59 13.27 -3.42 -3.37
N SER A 60 13.15 -2.14 -3.72
CA SER A 60 14.30 -1.27 -4.01
C SER A 60 15.22 -1.13 -2.80
N ASP A 61 14.66 -0.88 -1.62
CA ASP A 61 15.41 -0.75 -0.37
C ASP A 61 16.13 -2.06 -0.01
N GLY A 62 15.43 -3.20 -0.18
CA GLY A 62 16.02 -4.53 0.03
C GLY A 62 17.20 -4.80 -0.90
N LEU A 63 17.08 -4.46 -2.19
CA LEU A 63 18.20 -4.58 -3.13
C LEU A 63 19.38 -3.68 -2.75
N SER A 64 19.12 -2.44 -2.35
CA SER A 64 20.17 -1.53 -1.87
C SER A 64 20.89 -2.09 -0.66
N GLU A 65 20.15 -2.67 0.28
CA GLU A 65 20.73 -3.27 1.50
C GLU A 65 21.56 -4.52 1.17
N ILE A 66 21.09 -5.36 0.26
CA ILE A 66 21.86 -6.52 -0.23
C ILE A 66 23.20 -6.08 -0.82
N GLU A 67 23.22 -5.03 -1.66
CA GLU A 67 24.46 -4.54 -2.25
C GLU A 67 25.42 -3.96 -1.21
N LYS A 68 24.92 -3.24 -0.20
CA LYS A 68 25.74 -2.79 0.94
C LYS A 68 26.34 -3.96 1.70
N LEU A 69 25.55 -4.99 2.00
CA LEU A 69 26.00 -6.18 2.72
C LEU A 69 27.06 -6.95 1.92
N LYS A 70 26.89 -7.09 0.60
CA LYS A 70 27.91 -7.68 -0.28
C LYS A 70 29.21 -6.89 -0.25
N ALA A 71 29.13 -5.56 -0.36
CA ALA A 71 30.32 -4.70 -0.32
C ALA A 71 31.04 -4.81 1.03
N GLN A 72 30.30 -4.87 2.13
CA GLN A 72 30.85 -5.07 3.47
C GLN A 72 31.51 -6.45 3.61
N ALA A 73 30.84 -7.52 3.16
CA ALA A 73 31.39 -8.87 3.19
C ALA A 73 32.68 -9.00 2.36
N GLU A 74 32.74 -8.36 1.19
CA GLU A 74 33.96 -8.30 0.37
C GLU A 74 35.11 -7.58 1.09
N LYS A 75 34.82 -6.47 1.77
CA LYS A 75 35.81 -5.73 2.56
C LYS A 75 36.34 -6.58 3.71
N ASP A 76 35.45 -7.26 4.43
CA ASP A 76 35.84 -8.12 5.56
C ASP A 76 36.64 -9.32 5.09
N ARG A 77 36.27 -9.92 3.95
CA ARG A 77 37.04 -11.00 3.33
C ARG A 77 38.47 -10.57 2.97
N ARG A 78 38.62 -9.40 2.36
CA ARG A 78 39.96 -8.86 2.02
C ARG A 78 40.78 -8.62 3.27
N LYS A 79 40.19 -7.97 4.28
CA LYS A 79 40.86 -7.73 5.56
C LYS A 79 41.33 -9.03 6.21
N LEU A 80 40.48 -10.07 6.24
CA LEU A 80 40.86 -11.37 6.76
C LEU A 80 42.01 -12.01 5.98
N ASN A 81 41.98 -11.94 4.65
CA ASN A 81 43.06 -12.47 3.82
C ASN A 81 44.38 -11.75 4.07
N ASP A 82 44.36 -10.42 4.19
CA ASP A 82 45.55 -9.62 4.48
C ASP A 82 46.11 -9.98 5.87
N GLU A 83 45.26 -10.07 6.89
CA GLU A 83 45.66 -10.46 8.25
C GLU A 83 46.23 -11.89 8.32
N VAL A 84 45.73 -12.80 7.49
CA VAL A 84 46.24 -14.18 7.40
C VAL A 84 47.56 -14.21 6.65
N ALA A 85 47.68 -13.50 5.53
CA ALA A 85 48.89 -13.47 4.71
C ALA A 85 50.14 -13.12 5.53
N ASP A 86 50.02 -12.13 6.42
CA ASP A 86 51.10 -11.71 7.30
C ASP A 86 51.55 -12.80 8.29
N LYS A 87 50.66 -13.73 8.62
CA LYS A 87 50.91 -14.81 9.60
C LYS A 87 51.39 -16.11 8.97
N ILE A 88 51.24 -16.28 7.64
CA ILE A 88 51.60 -17.51 6.93
C ILE A 88 53.09 -17.82 7.09
N ALA A 89 53.97 -16.83 6.88
CA ALA A 89 55.41 -17.04 6.99
C ALA A 89 55.83 -17.47 8.41
N THR A 90 55.28 -16.83 9.43
CA THR A 90 55.55 -17.18 10.83
C THR A 90 55.01 -18.57 11.20
N ALA A 91 53.81 -18.93 10.72
CA ALA A 91 53.25 -20.25 10.94
C ALA A 91 54.07 -21.34 10.24
N ALA A 92 54.47 -21.11 8.99
CA ALA A 92 55.32 -22.03 8.23
C ALA A 92 56.68 -22.24 8.91
N ALA A 93 57.32 -21.16 9.40
CA ALA A 93 58.57 -21.24 10.15
C ALA A 93 58.42 -22.10 11.41
N LYS A 94 57.37 -21.90 12.22
CA LYS A 94 57.12 -22.72 13.41
C LYS A 94 56.95 -24.20 13.10
N VAL A 95 56.23 -24.53 12.02
CA VAL A 95 56.06 -25.92 11.58
C VAL A 95 57.40 -26.52 11.16
N MET A 96 58.20 -25.77 10.40
CA MET A 96 59.52 -26.23 9.95
C MET A 96 60.50 -26.43 11.11
N ASP A 97 60.48 -25.55 12.12
CA ASP A 97 61.30 -25.69 13.32
C ASP A 97 60.90 -26.95 14.11
N TYR A 98 59.60 -27.18 14.32
CA TYR A 98 59.11 -28.39 14.97
C TYR A 98 59.52 -29.69 14.24
N LEU A 99 59.53 -29.68 12.90
CA LEU A 99 59.93 -30.84 12.09
C LEU A 99 61.44 -31.12 12.11
N LYS A 100 62.26 -30.10 12.39
CA LYS A 100 63.73 -30.24 12.45
C LYS A 100 64.23 -30.71 13.83
N GLY A 101 63.41 -30.57 14.87
CA GLY A 101 63.76 -30.87 16.26
C GLY A 101 64.22 -29.63 17.00
#